data_AF-A0A7X9DIX5-F1
#
_entry.id   AF-A0A7X9DIX5-F1
#
_cell.length_a   1.000
_cell.length_b   1.000
_cell.length_c   1.000
_cell.angle_alpha   90.00
_cell.angle_beta   90.00
_cell.angle_gamma   90.00
#
_symmetry.space_group_name_H-M   'P 1'
#
loop_
_entity.id
_entity.type
_entity.pdbx_description
1 polymer ?
#
loop_
_entity_poly.entity_id
_entity_poly.type
_entity_poly.pdbx_seq_one_letter_code
_entity_poly.pdbx_strand_id
1 'polypeptide(L)'
;MPPRELGRKNAHRMIKELMLDNTGFCRFHRLWAEDMIPEIMNSLYGMHKEFLTNLDMTASRINSRNVSIYWESTRNIDFIKMYLKRQHEVEKVNDKELVHWISQFEQNPQEAAYNYWFELLKGVHESLREF
;
A
#
# COMPACT_ATOMS: atom_id res chain seq x y z
N MET A 1 2.55 11.29 -5.87
CA MET A 1 2.32 10.96 -4.45
C MET A 1 3.65 10.62 -3.81
N PRO A 2 3.96 11.20 -2.65
CA PRO A 2 5.13 10.86 -1.84
C PRO A 2 5.23 9.37 -1.50
N PRO A 3 6.43 8.76 -1.43
CA PRO A 3 6.60 7.33 -1.10
C PRO A 3 6.00 6.95 0.25
N ARG A 4 6.16 7.81 1.28
CA ARG A 4 5.62 7.54 2.61
C ARG A 4 4.09 7.54 2.63
N GLU A 5 3.45 8.47 1.90
CA GLU A 5 2.00 8.47 1.74
C GLU A 5 1.52 7.25 0.95
N LEU A 6 2.25 6.89 -0.12
CA LEU A 6 1.98 5.67 -0.89
C LEU A 6 2.04 4.43 0.00
N GLY A 7 3.03 4.35 0.91
CA GLY A 7 3.12 3.30 1.93
C GLY A 7 1.85 3.20 2.79
N ARG A 8 1.32 4.33 3.27
CA ARG A 8 0.05 4.34 4.02
C ARG A 8 -1.12 3.85 3.18
N LYS A 9 -1.21 4.26 1.92
CA LYS A 9 -2.30 3.80 1.02
C LYS A 9 -2.20 2.30 0.73
N ASN A 10 -0.98 1.79 0.56
CA ASN A 10 -0.76 0.36 0.38
C ASN A 10 -1.19 -0.45 1.61
N ALA A 11 -0.91 0.04 2.82
CA ALA A 11 -1.38 -0.58 4.06
C ALA A 11 -2.92 -0.64 4.16
N HIS A 12 -3.61 0.47 3.90
CA HIS A 12 -5.08 0.47 3.87
C HIS A 12 -5.63 -0.47 2.80
N ARG A 13 -4.96 -0.53 1.64
CA ARG A 13 -5.36 -1.43 0.56
C ARG A 13 -5.23 -2.89 0.96
N MET A 14 -4.15 -3.26 1.66
CA MET A 14 -3.94 -4.61 2.19
C MET A 14 -5.08 -5.04 3.12
N ILE A 15 -5.54 -4.19 4.03
CA ILE A 15 -6.68 -4.49 4.93
C ILE A 15 -7.93 -4.82 4.11
N LYS A 16 -8.22 -4.01 3.09
CA LYS A 16 -9.37 -4.24 2.21
C LYS A 16 -9.20 -5.51 1.37
N GLU A 17 -8.00 -5.83 0.89
CA GLU A 17 -7.76 -7.13 0.22
C GLU A 17 -7.96 -8.32 1.15
N LEU A 18 -7.43 -8.25 2.37
CA LEU A 18 -7.66 -9.29 3.38
C LEU A 18 -9.14 -9.51 3.67
N MET A 19 -9.94 -8.44 3.66
CA MET A 19 -11.39 -8.53 3.82
C MET A 19 -12.04 -9.32 2.69
N LEU A 20 -11.72 -9.03 1.42
CA LEU A 20 -12.26 -9.79 0.28
C LEU A 20 -11.81 -11.24 0.32
N ASP A 21 -10.50 -11.47 0.49
CA ASP A 21 -9.91 -12.82 0.43
C ASP A 21 -10.46 -13.72 1.54
N ASN A 22 -10.55 -13.21 2.78
CA ASN A 22 -11.05 -13.99 3.91
C ASN A 22 -12.55 -14.29 3.86
N THR A 23 -13.32 -13.49 3.11
CA THR A 23 -14.76 -13.70 2.95
C THR A 23 -15.12 -14.42 1.65
N GLY A 24 -14.12 -14.82 0.86
CA GLY A 24 -14.30 -15.57 -0.38
C GLY A 24 -14.90 -14.74 -1.53
N PHE A 25 -14.92 -13.41 -1.42
CA PHE A 25 -15.38 -12.56 -2.51
C PHE A 25 -14.32 -12.49 -3.60
N CYS A 26 -14.73 -12.69 -4.85
CA CYS A 26 -13.82 -12.61 -5.98
C CYS A 26 -13.22 -11.20 -6.09
N ARG A 27 -11.92 -11.10 -6.41
CA ARG A 27 -11.21 -9.82 -6.62
C ARG A 27 -11.84 -8.91 -7.67
N PHE A 28 -12.58 -9.45 -8.65
CA PHE A 28 -13.35 -8.64 -9.60
C PHE A 28 -14.48 -7.85 -8.94
N HIS A 29 -14.72 -8.09 -7.64
CA HIS A 29 -15.75 -7.46 -6.86
C HIS A 29 -15.27 -6.38 -5.89
N ARG A 30 -14.01 -5.93 -6.04
CA ARG A 30 -13.49 -4.76 -5.34
C ARG A 30 -14.37 -3.53 -5.53
N LEU A 31 -14.24 -2.58 -4.61
CA LEU A 31 -15.11 -1.41 -4.45
C LEU A 31 -16.50 -1.76 -3.90
N TRP A 32 -17.33 -2.48 -4.65
CA TRP A 32 -18.70 -2.77 -4.19
C TRP A 32 -18.75 -3.77 -3.02
N ALA A 33 -17.97 -4.86 -3.09
CA ALA A 33 -17.93 -5.81 -1.98
C ALA A 33 -17.33 -5.20 -0.70
N GLU A 34 -16.46 -4.18 -0.83
CA GLU A 34 -15.77 -3.59 0.32
C GLU A 34 -16.72 -2.88 1.29
N ASP A 35 -17.81 -2.33 0.77
CA ASP A 35 -18.84 -1.67 1.57
C ASP A 35 -19.92 -2.68 2.02
N MET A 36 -20.18 -3.71 1.22
CA MET A 36 -21.21 -4.71 1.51
C MET A 36 -20.78 -5.77 2.52
N ILE A 37 -19.52 -6.21 2.52
CA ILE A 37 -19.04 -7.29 3.37
C ILE A 37 -19.29 -7.00 4.86
N PRO A 38 -18.97 -5.82 5.41
CA PRO A 38 -19.24 -5.52 6.82
C PRO A 38 -20.74 -5.61 7.16
N GLU A 39 -21.61 -5.13 6.27
CA GLU A 39 -23.07 -5.22 6.43
C GLU A 39 -23.57 -6.66 6.36
N ILE A 40 -23.03 -7.49 5.46
CA ILE A 40 -23.33 -8.92 5.37
C ILE A 40 -22.92 -9.63 6.66
N MET A 41 -21.71 -9.36 7.17
CA MET A 41 -21.23 -9.93 8.43
C MET A 41 -22.10 -9.51 9.61
N ASN A 42 -22.60 -8.26 9.61
CA ASN A 42 -23.55 -7.78 10.60
C ASN A 42 -24.90 -8.49 10.49
N SER A 43 -25.45 -8.60 9.29
CA SER A 43 -26.77 -9.21 9.07
C SER A 43 -26.79 -10.70 9.39
N LEU A 44 -25.70 -11.42 9.13
CA LEU A 44 -25.62 -12.86 9.35
C LEU A 44 -25.17 -13.23 10.77
N TYR A 45 -24.27 -12.44 11.36
CA TYR A 45 -23.59 -12.80 12.62
C TYR A 45 -23.67 -11.73 13.72
N GLY A 46 -24.11 -10.51 13.41
CA GLY A 46 -24.11 -9.39 14.36
C GLY A 46 -22.72 -8.88 14.73
N MET A 47 -21.71 -9.12 13.88
CA MET A 47 -20.29 -8.93 14.20
C MET A 47 -19.62 -7.79 13.39
N HIS A 48 -20.35 -6.74 13.04
CA HIS A 48 -19.80 -5.65 12.19
C HIS A 48 -18.46 -5.11 12.73
N LYS A 49 -18.44 -4.72 14.01
CA LYS A 49 -17.30 -4.06 14.64
C LYS A 49 -16.15 -5.02 14.89
N GLU A 50 -16.44 -6.20 15.40
CA GLU A 50 -15.48 -7.26 15.69
C GLU A 50 -14.78 -7.70 14.40
N PHE A 51 -15.53 -7.84 13.30
CA PHE A 51 -14.99 -8.20 12.01
C PHE A 51 -13.95 -7.18 11.51
N LEU A 52 -14.31 -5.89 11.49
CA LEU A 52 -13.38 -4.82 11.09
C LEU A 52 -12.16 -4.73 12.01
N THR A 53 -12.36 -4.82 13.32
CA THR A 53 -11.27 -4.78 14.30
C THR A 53 -10.31 -5.96 14.12
N ASN A 54 -10.85 -7.15 13.85
CA ASN A 54 -10.03 -8.35 13.59
C ASN A 54 -9.25 -8.25 12.28
N LEU A 55 -9.80 -7.60 11.24
CA LEU A 55 -9.07 -7.35 10.00
C LEU A 55 -7.86 -6.43 10.23
N ASP A 56 -8.06 -5.33 10.95
CA ASP A 56 -6.98 -4.38 11.28
C ASP A 56 -5.89 -5.07 12.11
N MET A 57 -6.27 -5.81 13.16
CA MET A 57 -5.32 -6.58 13.99
C MET A 57 -4.58 -7.65 13.16
N THR A 58 -5.27 -8.32 12.25
CA THR A 58 -4.66 -9.34 11.39
C THR A 58 -3.65 -8.73 10.44
N ALA A 59 -3.99 -7.61 9.78
CA ALA A 59 -3.07 -6.90 8.91
C ALA A 59 -1.83 -6.40 9.66
N SER A 60 -2.03 -5.86 10.86
CA SER A 60 -0.95 -5.41 11.74
C SER A 60 0.00 -6.55 12.15
N ARG A 61 -0.55 -7.71 12.57
CA ARG A 61 0.24 -8.91 12.92
C ARG A 61 1.02 -9.49 11.75
N ILE A 62 0.43 -9.50 10.55
CA ILE A 62 1.13 -9.93 9.34
C ILE A 62 2.32 -9.00 9.10
N ASN A 63 2.11 -7.69 9.20
CA ASN A 63 3.16 -6.70 8.97
C ASN A 63 4.27 -6.75 10.04
N SER A 64 3.93 -6.94 11.32
CA SER A 64 4.91 -6.97 12.42
C SER A 64 5.83 -8.19 12.37
N ARG A 65 5.36 -9.29 11.77
CA ARG A 65 6.14 -10.53 11.57
C ARG A 65 6.79 -10.62 10.20
N ASN A 66 6.51 -9.68 9.30
CA ASN A 66 7.06 -9.68 7.95
C ASN A 66 8.48 -9.12 7.94
N VAL A 67 9.41 -9.86 7.34
CA VAL A 67 10.76 -9.37 7.04
C VAL A 67 10.74 -8.82 5.62
N SER A 68 10.19 -7.61 5.46
CA SER A 68 10.24 -6.94 4.16
C SER A 68 11.70 -6.68 3.77
N ILE A 69 12.08 -7.15 2.58
CA ILE A 69 13.43 -6.93 2.03
C ILE A 69 13.40 -5.87 0.94
N TYR A 70 14.58 -5.28 0.71
CA TYR A 70 14.78 -4.36 -0.40
C TYR A 70 14.60 -5.06 -1.75
N TRP A 71 14.28 -4.29 -2.79
CA TRP A 71 14.03 -4.79 -4.13
C TRP A 71 15.25 -5.51 -4.72
N GLU A 72 15.05 -6.76 -5.14
CA GLU A 72 16.15 -7.66 -5.54
C GLU A 72 16.75 -7.33 -6.92
N SER A 73 15.95 -6.85 -7.86
CA SER A 73 16.38 -6.64 -9.25
C SER A 73 16.34 -5.18 -9.68
N THR A 74 17.26 -4.79 -10.56
CA THR A 74 17.26 -3.46 -11.21
C THR A 74 15.95 -3.17 -11.93
N ARG A 75 15.22 -4.19 -12.41
CA ARG A 75 13.91 -3.99 -13.05
C ARG A 75 12.86 -3.39 -12.09
N ASN A 76 12.96 -3.67 -10.79
CA ASN A 76 12.06 -3.05 -9.81
C ASN A 76 12.33 -1.54 -9.72
N ILE A 77 13.60 -1.15 -9.77
CA ILE A 77 14.04 0.26 -9.77
C ILE A 77 13.53 0.96 -11.04
N ASP A 78 13.71 0.33 -12.21
CA ASP A 78 13.25 0.85 -13.50
C ASP A 78 11.73 1.03 -13.52
N PHE A 79 10.99 0.08 -12.94
CA PHE A 79 9.54 0.15 -12.84
C PHE A 79 9.09 1.37 -12.03
N ILE A 80 9.70 1.61 -10.88
CA ILE A 80 9.39 2.78 -10.03
C ILE A 80 9.78 4.07 -10.73
N LYS A 81 10.96 4.13 -11.34
CA LYS A 81 11.40 5.30 -12.12
C LYS A 81 10.43 5.60 -13.26
N MET A 82 10.00 4.58 -14.01
CA MET A 82 9.03 4.72 -15.09
C MET A 82 7.67 5.20 -14.58
N TYR A 83 7.20 4.66 -13.46
CA TYR A 83 5.97 5.12 -12.81
C TYR A 83 6.05 6.62 -12.46
N LEU A 84 7.13 7.08 -11.83
CA LEU A 84 7.30 8.48 -11.45
C LEU A 84 7.33 9.39 -12.70
N LYS A 85 8.08 9.01 -13.74
CA LYS A 85 8.10 9.75 -15.01
C LYS A 85 6.72 9.81 -15.66
N ARG A 86 6.00 8.69 -15.71
CA ARG A 86 4.63 8.64 -16.24
C ARG A 86 3.68 9.57 -15.48
N GLN A 87 3.77 9.63 -14.15
CA GLN A 87 2.96 10.57 -13.34
C GLN A 87 3.23 12.03 -13.73
N HIS A 88 4.49 12.39 -14.01
CA HIS A 88 4.84 13.74 -14.41
C HIS A 88 4.49 14.05 -15.87
N GLU A 89 4.90 13.19 -16.79
CA GLU A 89 4.87 13.44 -18.24
C GLU A 89 3.48 13.18 -18.84
N VAL A 90 2.77 12.15 -18.36
CA VAL A 90 1.47 11.74 -18.91
C VAL A 90 0.33 12.32 -18.08
N GLU A 91 0.34 12.09 -16.76
CA GLU A 91 -0.72 12.58 -15.87
C GLU A 91 -0.58 14.07 -15.51
N LYS A 92 0.50 14.72 -15.97
CA LYS A 92 0.79 16.15 -15.76
C LYS A 92 0.84 16.57 -14.29
N VAL A 93 1.20 15.64 -13.40
CA VAL A 93 1.39 15.92 -11.98
C VAL A 93 2.72 16.66 -11.80
N ASN A 94 2.66 17.88 -11.27
CA ASN A 94 3.81 18.76 -11.09
C ASN A 94 4.09 19.07 -9.60
N ASP A 95 3.85 18.08 -8.75
CA ASP A 95 4.14 18.19 -7.33
C ASP A 95 5.65 18.26 -7.06
N LYS A 96 6.05 19.08 -6.07
CA LYS A 96 7.46 19.32 -5.75
C LYS A 96 8.18 18.04 -5.31
N GLU A 97 7.52 17.19 -4.54
CA GLU A 97 8.15 15.93 -4.11
C GLU A 97 8.29 14.96 -5.27
N LEU A 98 7.31 14.90 -6.18
CA LEU A 98 7.42 14.07 -7.38
C LEU A 98 8.64 14.48 -8.22
N VAL A 99 8.81 15.78 -8.50
CA VAL A 99 9.95 16.29 -9.26
C VAL A 99 11.27 16.01 -8.53
N HIS A 100 11.30 16.17 -7.20
CA HIS A 100 12.46 15.83 -6.37
C HIS A 100 12.84 14.35 -6.55
N TRP A 101 11.90 13.43 -6.39
CA TRP A 101 12.19 11.99 -6.54
C TRP A 101 12.63 11.64 -7.95
N ILE A 102 12.00 12.20 -9.00
CA ILE A 102 12.46 11.99 -10.39
C ILE A 102 13.93 12.41 -10.53
N SER A 103 14.31 13.58 -10.01
CA SER A 103 15.69 14.06 -10.05
C SER A 103 16.65 13.12 -9.31
N GLN A 104 16.29 12.61 -8.12
CA GLN A 104 17.10 11.63 -7.39
C GLN A 104 17.32 10.35 -8.20
N PHE A 105 16.27 9.81 -8.84
CA PHE A 105 16.36 8.63 -9.71
C PHE A 105 17.12 8.87 -11.02
N GLU A 106 17.32 10.12 -11.43
CA GLU A 106 18.16 10.48 -12.58
C GLU A 106 19.63 10.60 -12.20
N GLN A 107 19.93 11.08 -11.00
CA GLN A 107 21.30 11.25 -10.50
C GLN A 107 21.91 9.92 -10.02
N ASN A 108 21.23 9.21 -9.11
CA ASN A 108 21.70 7.94 -8.56
C ASN A 108 20.51 6.97 -8.35
N PRO A 109 20.15 6.16 -9.37
CA PRO A 109 18.98 5.28 -9.30
C PRO A 109 19.00 4.29 -8.13
N GLN A 110 20.18 3.78 -7.75
CA GLN A 110 20.31 2.76 -6.71
C GLN A 110 20.05 3.33 -5.32
N GLU A 111 20.67 4.47 -5.01
CA GLU A 111 20.47 5.16 -3.74
C GLU A 111 19.06 5.74 -3.63
N ALA A 112 18.56 6.35 -4.71
CA ALA A 112 17.20 6.87 -4.76
C ALA A 112 16.16 5.76 -4.52
N ALA A 113 16.35 4.59 -5.12
CA ALA A 113 15.49 3.44 -4.92
C ALA A 113 15.51 2.93 -3.48
N TYR A 114 16.69 2.83 -2.87
CA TYR A 114 16.81 2.42 -1.47
C TYR A 114 16.10 3.39 -0.52
N ASN A 115 16.32 4.69 -0.71
CA ASN A 115 15.66 5.74 0.07
C ASN A 115 14.14 5.75 -0.14
N TYR A 116 13.69 5.59 -1.39
CA TYR A 116 12.27 5.52 -1.73
C TYR A 116 11.59 4.30 -1.08
N TRP A 117 12.23 3.14 -1.14
CA TRP A 117 11.76 1.92 -0.50
C TRP A 117 11.63 2.11 1.01
N PHE A 118 12.62 2.74 1.65
CA PHE A 118 12.60 2.99 3.09
C PHE A 118 11.49 3.95 3.52
N GLU A 119 11.25 5.03 2.76
CA GLU A 119 10.12 5.94 3.03
C GLU A 119 8.76 5.24 2.86
N LEU A 120 8.62 4.41 1.83
CA LEU A 120 7.41 3.60 1.64
C LEU A 120 7.20 2.64 2.81
N LEU A 121 8.26 1.94 3.23
CA LEU A 121 8.21 1.02 4.36
C LEU A 121 7.82 1.72 5.67
N LYS A 122 8.35 2.92 5.93
CA LYS A 122 7.92 3.75 7.08
C LYS A 122 6.41 4.02 7.05
N GLY A 123 5.88 4.40 5.90
CA GLY A 123 4.45 4.65 5.72
C GLY A 123 3.58 3.42 6.03
N VAL A 124 4.04 2.24 5.59
CA VAL A 124 3.38 0.97 5.90
C VAL A 124 3.41 0.70 7.41
N HIS A 125 4.59 0.76 8.04
CA HIS A 125 4.72 0.52 9.48
C HIS A 125 3.93 1.51 10.32
N GLU A 126 3.89 2.78 9.95
CA GLU A 126 3.08 3.79 10.64
C GLU A 126 1.59 3.47 10.62
N SER A 127 1.11 2.83 9.55
CA SER A 127 -0.30 2.51 9.36
C SER A 127 -0.70 1.17 9.97
N LEU A 128 0.25 0.23 10.10
CA LEU A 128 0.02 -1.14 10.57
C LEU A 128 0.74 -1.44 11.89
N ARG A 129 0.95 -0.42 12.75
CA ARG A 129 1.53 -0.60 14.09
C ARG A 129 0.60 -1.45 14.96
N GLU A 130 1.17 -2.46 15.62
CA GLU A 130 0.49 -3.11 16.73
C GLU A 130 0.54 -2.14 17.91
N PHE A 131 -0.63 -1.59 18.28
CA PHE A 131 -0.93 -0.80 19.49
C PHE A 131 0.12 0.24 19.92
#